data_AF-A0A2N1JQF0-F1
#
_entry.id   AF-A0A2N1JQF0-F1
#
_cell.length_a   1.000
_cell.length_b   1.000
_cell.length_c   1.000
_cell.angle_alpha   90.00
_cell.angle_beta   90.00
_cell.angle_gamma   90.00
#
_symmetry.space_group_name_H-M   'P 1'
#
loop_
_entity.id
_entity.type
_entity.pdbx_description
1 polymer ?
#
loop_
_entity_poly.entity_id
_entity_poly.type
_entity_poly.pdbx_seq_one_letter_code
_entity_poly.pdbx_strand_id
1 'polypeptide(L)'
;MGMLVLILLIAHLFADYPLQTDFIKNNKKTLKGLLLHITIHFSLGLILSSAYIVYFGKGIEVLLKVILCLVFIVVVHFIVDYFKGKLNGWVNKKSESYKESILCAIIYVLDQLIHCVTIIYSVQMIFKENYQVFNKIISLITLEKGFQLEMSTKVLFTAIIFLLNIYFVGYLIGILLKSFRPKNLVVETVMEVPFKSVVNGSLYYKDFRNSDVEGMLDKKITEINSISAQRKITFIKDSPANAGMWIGVLERTIILILCMINSISSIGFIIAMKALTRFKQFDDKSFAEYYLIGSMFSIIFAIINGYLIRNIWM
;
A
#
# COMPACT_ATOMS: atom_id res chain seq x y z
N MET A 1 -10.54 -25.25 14.73
CA MET A 1 -10.67 -23.79 14.85
C MET A 1 -10.02 -23.02 13.66
N GLY A 2 -10.07 -23.55 12.43
CA GLY A 2 -9.42 -22.92 11.27
C GLY A 2 -10.01 -21.56 10.86
N MET A 3 -11.33 -21.38 10.95
CA MET A 3 -11.99 -20.10 10.68
C MET A 3 -11.54 -18.98 11.64
N LEU A 4 -11.25 -19.33 12.90
CA LEU A 4 -10.75 -18.37 13.89
C LEU A 4 -9.40 -17.77 13.45
N VAL A 5 -8.51 -18.58 12.85
CA VAL A 5 -7.24 -18.10 12.30
C VAL A 5 -7.49 -17.05 11.22
N LEU A 6 -8.42 -17.31 10.30
CA LEU A 6 -8.77 -16.37 9.23
C LEU A 6 -9.39 -15.09 9.78
N ILE A 7 -10.26 -15.19 10.78
CA ILE A 7 -10.86 -14.03 11.45
C ILE A 7 -9.80 -13.17 12.14
N LEU A 8 -8.84 -13.80 12.85
CA LEU A 8 -7.74 -13.09 13.49
C LEU A 8 -6.79 -12.45 12.47
N LEU A 9 -6.56 -13.08 11.32
CA LEU A 9 -5.81 -12.49 10.20
C LEU A 9 -6.54 -11.25 9.64
N ILE A 10 -7.86 -11.33 9.44
CA ILE A 10 -8.66 -10.18 9.00
C ILE A 10 -8.59 -9.06 10.03
N ALA A 11 -8.77 -9.37 11.32
CA ALA A 11 -8.66 -8.38 12.40
C ALA A 11 -7.30 -7.66 12.36
N HIS A 12 -6.22 -8.43 12.25
CA HIS A 12 -4.87 -7.91 12.18
C HIS A 12 -4.66 -7.00 10.94
N LEU A 13 -5.06 -7.45 9.74
CA LEU A 13 -4.95 -6.65 8.51
C LEU A 13 -5.77 -5.37 8.57
N PHE A 14 -6.99 -5.41 9.12
CA PHE A 14 -7.82 -4.22 9.30
C PHE A 14 -7.19 -3.22 10.27
N ALA A 15 -6.63 -3.70 11.37
CA ALA A 15 -5.95 -2.87 12.36
C ALA A 15 -4.67 -2.23 11.81
N ASP A 16 -3.89 -2.96 11.00
CA ASP A 16 -2.64 -2.45 10.42
C ASP A 16 -2.83 -1.46 9.28
N TYR A 17 -3.93 -1.55 8.52
CA TYR A 17 -4.14 -0.71 7.34
C TYR A 17 -5.36 0.22 7.45
N PRO A 18 -6.63 -0.23 7.26
CA PRO A 18 -7.82 0.62 7.34
C PRO A 18 -7.93 1.47 8.61
N LEU A 19 -7.65 0.90 9.78
CA LEU A 19 -7.85 1.57 11.07
C LEU A 19 -6.62 2.32 11.56
N GLN A 20 -5.52 2.26 10.81
CA GLN A 20 -4.31 2.97 11.16
C GLN A 20 -4.41 4.45 10.79
N THR A 21 -4.85 5.26 11.76
CA THR A 21 -5.00 6.72 11.59
C THR A 21 -3.67 7.43 11.34
N ASP A 22 -3.71 8.60 10.70
CA ASP A 22 -2.51 9.41 10.47
C ASP A 22 -1.82 9.81 11.78
N PHE A 23 -2.59 9.98 12.86
CA PHE A 23 -2.05 10.19 14.20
C PHE A 23 -1.16 9.02 14.65
N ILE A 24 -1.62 7.78 14.47
CA ILE A 24 -0.84 6.58 14.83
C ILE A 24 0.40 6.46 13.97
N LYS A 25 0.29 6.71 12.65
CA LYS A 25 1.45 6.66 11.73
C LYS A 25 2.51 7.68 12.13
N ASN A 26 2.11 8.91 12.43
CA ASN A 26 3.04 9.98 12.80
C ASN A 26 3.64 9.79 14.19
N ASN A 27 2.91 9.13 15.11
CA ASN A 27 3.33 8.91 16.49
C ASN A 27 3.79 7.47 16.78
N LYS A 28 4.02 6.63 15.76
CA LYS A 28 4.38 5.21 15.95
C LYS A 28 5.71 5.01 16.69
N LYS A 29 6.53 6.06 16.80
CA LYS A 29 7.77 6.10 17.58
C LYS A 29 7.57 6.47 19.05
N THR A 30 6.39 6.98 19.41
CA THR A 30 6.05 7.33 20.80
C THR A 30 5.36 6.15 21.47
N LEU A 31 5.56 6.01 22.79
CA LEU A 31 4.89 4.98 23.57
C LEU A 31 3.35 5.07 23.44
N LYS A 32 2.79 6.30 23.42
CA LYS A 32 1.35 6.53 23.28
C LYS A 32 0.79 6.04 21.95
N GLY A 33 1.45 6.34 20.84
CA GLY A 33 1.01 5.90 19.51
C GLY A 33 1.08 4.37 19.36
N LEU A 34 2.13 3.76 19.92
CA LEU A 34 2.31 2.30 19.89
C LEU A 34 1.28 1.57 20.78
N LEU A 35 1.00 2.09 21.97
CA LEU A 35 -0.05 1.53 22.84
C LEU A 35 -1.43 1.62 22.19
N LEU A 36 -1.78 2.76 21.58
CA LEU A 36 -3.05 2.92 20.89
C LEU A 36 -3.22 1.91 19.75
N HIS A 37 -2.17 1.73 18.94
CA HIS A 37 -2.15 0.74 17.85
C HIS A 37 -2.41 -0.68 18.37
N ILE A 38 -1.74 -1.05 19.46
CA ILE A 38 -1.92 -2.34 20.12
C ILE A 38 -3.33 -2.52 20.68
N THR A 39 -3.91 -1.47 21.27
CA THR A 39 -5.30 -1.52 21.74
C THR A 39 -6.26 -1.80 20.59
N ILE A 40 -6.06 -1.19 19.42
CA ILE A 40 -6.89 -1.46 18.23
C ILE A 40 -6.79 -2.92 17.80
N HIS A 41 -5.57 -3.49 17.74
CA HIS A 41 -5.36 -4.90 17.42
C HIS A 41 -6.09 -5.82 18.41
N PHE A 42 -5.93 -5.59 19.71
CA PHE A 42 -6.58 -6.39 20.75
C PHE A 42 -8.10 -6.28 20.68
N SER A 43 -8.64 -5.06 20.63
CA SER A 43 -10.08 -4.79 20.64
C SER A 43 -10.75 -5.36 19.39
N LEU A 44 -10.19 -5.15 18.20
CA LEU A 44 -10.78 -5.67 16.97
C LEU A 44 -10.72 -7.20 16.92
N GLY A 45 -9.60 -7.79 17.33
CA GLY A 45 -9.45 -9.24 17.43
C GLY A 45 -10.46 -9.85 18.40
N LEU A 46 -10.69 -9.20 19.55
CA LEU A 46 -11.69 -9.63 20.53
C LEU A 46 -13.11 -9.53 19.96
N ILE A 47 -13.48 -8.39 19.38
CA ILE A 47 -14.83 -8.17 18.82
C ILE A 47 -15.18 -9.22 17.76
N LEU A 48 -14.30 -9.43 16.77
CA LEU A 48 -14.57 -10.37 15.68
C LEU A 48 -14.56 -11.82 16.15
N SER A 49 -13.67 -12.17 17.09
CA SER A 49 -13.63 -13.53 17.65
C SER A 49 -14.83 -13.82 18.56
N SER A 50 -15.30 -12.83 19.33
CA SER A 50 -16.52 -12.93 20.13
C SER A 50 -17.75 -13.12 19.26
N ALA A 51 -17.86 -12.38 18.15
CA ALA A 51 -18.95 -12.58 17.18
C ALA A 51 -18.96 -14.02 16.61
N TYR A 52 -17.78 -14.55 16.28
CA TYR A 52 -17.63 -15.94 15.84
C TYR A 52 -18.04 -16.96 16.93
N ILE A 53 -17.61 -16.74 18.18
CA ILE A 53 -17.96 -17.60 19.31
C ILE A 53 -19.48 -17.65 19.50
N VAL A 54 -20.16 -16.50 19.46
CA VAL A 54 -21.62 -16.40 19.60
C VAL A 54 -22.32 -17.08 18.42
N TYR A 55 -21.91 -16.81 17.18
CA TYR A 55 -22.53 -17.38 15.99
C TYR A 55 -22.46 -18.92 15.95
N PHE A 56 -21.34 -19.51 16.39
CA PHE A 56 -21.15 -20.96 16.44
C PHE A 56 -21.49 -21.59 17.81
N GLY A 57 -22.08 -20.84 18.73
CA GLY A 57 -22.49 -21.33 20.06
C GLY A 57 -21.35 -21.91 20.89
N LYS A 58 -20.14 -21.36 20.81
CA LYS A 58 -18.97 -21.83 21.56
C LYS A 58 -19.03 -21.33 23.01
N GLY A 59 -18.59 -22.19 23.96
CA GLY A 59 -18.60 -21.88 25.38
C GLY A 59 -17.53 -20.88 25.84
N ILE A 60 -17.63 -20.44 27.11
CA ILE A 60 -16.73 -19.47 27.75
C ILE A 60 -15.25 -19.91 27.73
N GLU A 61 -14.98 -21.21 27.77
CA GLU A 61 -13.62 -21.76 27.70
C GLU A 61 -12.90 -21.38 26.40
N VAL A 62 -13.63 -21.33 25.28
CA VAL A 62 -13.07 -20.91 23.99
C VAL A 62 -12.72 -19.43 24.02
N LEU A 63 -13.56 -18.60 24.65
CA LEU A 63 -13.29 -17.17 24.80
C LEU A 63 -12.00 -16.92 25.60
N LEU A 64 -11.79 -17.63 26.70
CA LEU A 64 -10.56 -17.52 27.50
C LEU A 64 -9.31 -17.89 26.69
N LYS A 65 -9.38 -18.97 25.90
CA LYS A 65 -8.29 -19.36 24.98
C LYS A 65 -8.04 -18.31 23.90
N VAL A 66 -9.08 -17.69 23.35
CA VAL A 66 -8.95 -16.59 22.38
C VAL A 66 -8.26 -15.39 23.02
N ILE A 67 -8.65 -15.00 24.23
CA ILE A 67 -8.01 -13.89 24.96
C ILE A 67 -6.52 -14.18 25.15
N LEU A 68 -6.17 -15.41 25.52
CA LEU A 68 -4.76 -15.83 25.63
C LEU A 68 -4.02 -15.72 24.29
N CYS A 69 -4.63 -16.14 23.17
CA CYS A 69 -4.06 -15.95 21.84
C CYS A 69 -3.83 -14.46 21.55
N LEU A 70 -4.82 -13.60 21.81
CA LEU A 70 -4.74 -12.16 21.52
C LEU A 70 -3.64 -11.47 22.32
N VAL A 71 -3.50 -11.80 23.61
CA VAL A 71 -2.40 -11.29 24.44
C VAL A 71 -1.06 -11.68 23.84
N PHE A 72 -0.88 -12.95 23.46
CA PHE A 72 0.35 -13.42 22.84
C PHE A 72 0.65 -12.71 21.51
N ILE A 73 -0.35 -12.62 20.62
CA ILE A 73 -0.23 -11.95 19.32
C ILE A 73 0.19 -10.49 19.50
N VAL A 74 -0.46 -9.77 20.42
CA VAL A 74 -0.18 -8.36 20.71
C VAL A 74 1.24 -8.15 21.24
N VAL A 75 1.70 -9.01 22.13
CA VAL A 75 3.06 -8.94 22.69
C VAL A 75 4.10 -9.14 21.58
N VAL A 76 3.93 -10.17 20.76
CA VAL A 76 4.83 -10.41 19.62
C VAL A 76 4.76 -9.26 18.61
N HIS A 77 3.56 -8.77 18.31
CA HIS A 77 3.36 -7.63 17.42
C HIS A 77 4.15 -6.40 17.90
N PHE A 78 4.07 -6.03 19.18
CA PHE A 78 4.85 -4.94 19.78
C PHE A 78 6.36 -5.13 19.55
N ILE A 79 6.86 -6.33 19.85
CA ILE A 79 8.29 -6.66 19.73
C ILE A 79 8.75 -6.51 18.29
N VAL A 80 8.01 -7.09 17.34
CA VAL A 80 8.35 -7.10 15.92
C VAL A 80 8.30 -5.68 15.34
N ASP A 81 7.25 -4.90 15.64
CA ASP A 81 7.15 -3.50 15.20
C ASP A 81 8.31 -2.64 15.75
N TYR A 82 8.72 -2.87 17.00
CA TYR A 82 9.86 -2.20 17.61
C TYR A 82 11.17 -2.51 16.86
N PHE A 83 11.45 -3.79 16.59
CA PHE A 83 12.65 -4.19 15.85
C PHE A 83 12.63 -3.71 14.40
N LYS A 84 11.49 -3.77 13.71
CA LYS A 84 11.30 -3.20 12.37
C LYS A 84 11.65 -1.72 12.33
N GLY A 85 11.18 -0.94 13.32
CA GLY A 85 11.50 0.47 13.44
C GLY A 85 13.01 0.72 13.53
N LYS A 86 13.73 -0.08 14.31
CA LYS A 86 15.19 -0.01 14.45
C LYS A 86 15.93 -0.39 13.16
N LEU A 87 15.50 -1.45 12.48
CA LEU A 87 16.08 -1.89 11.20
C LEU A 87 15.91 -0.83 10.11
N ASN A 88 14.70 -0.29 9.95
CA ASN A 88 14.42 0.79 9.01
C ASN A 88 15.26 2.05 9.32
N GLY A 89 15.48 2.35 10.60
CA GLY A 89 16.34 3.45 11.02
C GLY A 89 17.82 3.23 10.70
N TRP A 90 18.29 1.98 10.63
CA TRP A 90 19.66 1.65 10.23
C TRP A 90 19.84 1.70 8.71
N VAL A 91 18.85 1.20 7.95
CA VAL A 91 18.87 1.21 6.48
C VAL A 91 18.86 2.64 5.94
N ASN A 92 17.95 3.50 6.42
CA ASN A 92 17.81 4.88 5.90
C ASN A 92 18.99 5.83 6.21
N LYS A 93 20.02 5.38 6.93
CA LYS A 93 21.23 6.19 7.21
C LYS A 93 22.28 6.12 6.10
N LYS A 94 22.14 5.23 5.12
CA LYS A 94 23.23 4.85 4.20
C LYS A 94 23.24 5.56 2.84
N SER A 95 22.25 6.41 2.53
CA SER A 95 22.08 7.29 1.35
C SER A 95 20.87 6.90 0.50
N GLU A 96 20.05 7.89 0.09
CA GLU A 96 18.76 7.75 -0.60
C GLU A 96 18.89 7.04 -1.98
N SER A 97 18.96 5.70 -1.93
CA SER A 97 19.26 4.82 -3.06
C SER A 97 18.15 3.79 -3.29
N TYR A 98 18.05 3.28 -4.51
CA TYR A 98 17.10 2.20 -4.86
C TYR A 98 17.30 0.94 -4.01
N LYS A 99 18.55 0.65 -3.59
CA LYS A 99 18.88 -0.48 -2.71
C LYS A 99 18.19 -0.37 -1.34
N GLU A 100 18.10 0.85 -0.79
CA GLU A 100 17.42 1.08 0.48
C GLU A 100 15.91 0.88 0.36
N SER A 101 15.32 1.31 -0.76
CA SER A 101 13.88 1.11 -1.03
C SER A 101 13.53 -0.39 -1.11
N ILE A 102 14.39 -1.19 -1.76
CA ILE A 102 14.25 -2.65 -1.82
C ILE A 102 14.41 -3.28 -0.43
N LEU A 103 15.43 -2.89 0.35
CA LEU A 103 15.63 -3.41 1.70
C LEU A 103 14.45 -3.06 2.63
N CYS A 104 13.94 -1.83 2.58
CA CYS A 104 12.75 -1.43 3.32
C CYS A 104 11.52 -2.26 2.93
N ALA A 105 11.37 -2.55 1.63
CA ALA A 105 10.29 -3.42 1.14
C ALA A 105 10.43 -4.85 1.66
N ILE A 106 11.64 -5.42 1.67
CA ILE A 106 11.90 -6.75 2.24
C ILE A 106 11.58 -6.77 3.74
N ILE A 107 12.04 -5.77 4.50
CA ILE A 107 11.74 -5.64 5.94
C ILE A 107 10.23 -5.59 6.16
N TYR A 108 9.51 -4.84 5.32
CA TYR A 108 8.05 -4.75 5.38
C TYR A 108 7.35 -6.08 5.06
N VAL A 109 7.80 -6.84 4.06
CA VAL A 109 7.25 -8.17 3.75
C VAL A 109 7.52 -9.16 4.89
N LEU A 110 8.74 -9.17 5.43
CA LEU A 110 9.12 -10.07 6.53
C LEU A 110 8.31 -9.79 7.80
N ASP A 111 8.08 -8.52 8.12
CA ASP A 111 7.21 -8.12 9.23
C ASP A 111 5.80 -8.73 9.13
N GLN A 112 5.17 -8.60 7.95
CA GLN A 112 3.82 -9.13 7.72
C GLN A 112 3.78 -10.65 7.77
N LEU A 113 4.83 -11.33 7.28
CA LEU A 113 4.96 -12.78 7.39
C LEU A 113 5.10 -13.23 8.85
N ILE A 114 5.90 -12.54 9.65
CA ILE A 114 6.08 -12.85 11.07
C ILE A 114 4.73 -12.73 11.80
N HIS A 115 3.96 -11.67 11.56
CA HIS A 115 2.63 -11.52 12.17
C HIS A 115 1.66 -12.64 11.75
N CYS A 116 1.63 -12.98 10.47
CA CYS A 116 0.80 -14.09 9.98
C CYS A 116 1.16 -15.43 10.63
N VAL A 117 2.47 -15.75 10.68
CA VAL A 117 2.98 -16.97 11.32
C VAL A 117 2.64 -16.97 12.82
N THR A 118 2.78 -15.83 13.49
CA THR A 118 2.46 -15.67 14.92
C THR A 118 0.98 -15.98 15.18
N ILE A 119 0.07 -15.46 14.36
CA ILE A 119 -1.37 -15.72 14.49
C ILE A 119 -1.66 -17.22 14.32
N ILE A 120 -1.15 -17.83 13.24
CA ILE A 120 -1.33 -19.26 12.98
C ILE A 120 -0.80 -20.10 14.16
N TYR A 121 0.44 -19.85 14.56
CA TYR A 121 1.14 -20.58 15.61
C TYR A 121 0.44 -20.44 16.96
N SER A 122 -0.01 -19.24 17.32
CA SER A 122 -0.71 -18.99 18.58
C SER A 122 -1.98 -19.84 18.72
N VAL A 123 -2.79 -19.89 17.65
CA VAL A 123 -4.02 -20.68 17.65
C VAL A 123 -3.69 -22.18 17.65
N GLN A 124 -2.70 -22.63 16.88
CA GLN A 124 -2.29 -24.03 16.87
C GLN A 124 -1.84 -24.51 18.25
N MET A 125 -0.99 -23.73 18.92
CA MET A 125 -0.45 -24.08 20.24
C MET A 125 -1.52 -24.10 21.32
N ILE A 126 -2.37 -23.06 21.38
CA ILE A 126 -3.36 -22.90 22.46
C ILE A 126 -4.55 -23.86 22.29
N PHE A 127 -4.98 -24.11 21.05
CA PHE A 127 -6.07 -25.05 20.77
C PHE A 127 -5.58 -26.50 20.56
N LYS A 128 -4.26 -26.73 20.54
CA LYS A 128 -3.64 -28.05 20.29
C LYS A 128 -4.09 -28.70 18.98
N GLU A 129 -4.33 -27.89 17.95
CA GLU A 129 -4.74 -28.35 16.62
C GLU A 129 -3.58 -28.18 15.63
N ASN A 130 -3.30 -29.19 14.79
CA ASN A 130 -2.35 -29.07 13.69
C ASN A 130 -3.09 -28.80 12.38
N TYR A 131 -2.98 -27.58 11.85
CA TYR A 131 -3.70 -27.19 10.64
C TYR A 131 -3.01 -27.60 9.33
N GLN A 132 -1.77 -28.09 9.37
CA GLN A 132 -0.94 -28.38 8.18
C GLN A 132 -1.04 -27.25 7.13
N VAL A 133 -0.90 -26.00 7.58
CA VAL A 133 -1.22 -24.80 6.78
C VAL A 133 -0.44 -24.80 5.46
N PHE A 134 0.82 -25.20 5.48
CA PHE A 134 1.65 -25.26 4.28
C PHE A 134 1.07 -26.20 3.20
N ASN A 135 0.61 -27.40 3.59
CA ASN A 135 -0.01 -28.34 2.67
C ASN A 135 -1.33 -27.80 2.09
N LYS A 136 -2.11 -27.09 2.91
CA LYS A 136 -3.36 -26.44 2.47
C LYS A 136 -3.11 -25.27 1.52
N ILE A 137 -2.03 -24.51 1.74
CA ILE A 137 -1.62 -23.44 0.83
C ILE A 137 -1.13 -24.05 -0.49
N ILE A 138 -0.33 -25.11 -0.44
CA ILE A 138 0.13 -25.81 -1.65
C ILE A 138 -1.07 -26.31 -2.44
N SER A 139 -1.97 -27.09 -1.84
CA SER A 139 -3.17 -27.61 -2.53
C SER A 139 -4.04 -26.50 -3.14
N LEU A 140 -4.16 -25.35 -2.47
CA LEU A 140 -4.86 -24.17 -3.01
C LEU A 140 -4.14 -23.55 -4.21
N ILE A 141 -2.80 -23.54 -4.23
CA ILE A 141 -1.98 -23.02 -5.32
C ILE A 141 -1.88 -24.02 -6.48
N THR A 142 -1.73 -25.31 -6.20
CA THR A 142 -1.50 -26.39 -7.17
C THR A 142 -2.79 -26.90 -7.81
N LEU A 143 -3.95 -26.36 -7.43
CA LEU A 143 -5.25 -26.72 -8.00
C LEU A 143 -5.55 -28.22 -7.87
N GLU A 144 -5.26 -28.80 -6.71
CA GLU A 144 -5.56 -30.21 -6.46
C GLU A 144 -7.07 -30.48 -6.62
N LYS A 145 -7.40 -31.39 -7.54
CA LYS A 145 -8.79 -31.79 -7.79
C LYS A 145 -9.38 -32.41 -6.52
N GLY A 146 -10.43 -31.78 -5.98
CA GLY A 146 -11.16 -32.26 -4.80
C GLY A 146 -11.01 -31.38 -3.54
N PHE A 147 -10.21 -30.32 -3.59
CA PHE A 147 -10.13 -29.35 -2.49
C PHE A 147 -11.39 -28.48 -2.43
N GLN A 148 -12.39 -28.91 -1.66
CA GLN A 148 -13.62 -28.15 -1.43
C GLN A 148 -13.55 -27.38 -0.11
N LEU A 149 -13.66 -26.06 -0.19
CA LEU A 149 -13.76 -25.18 0.97
C LEU A 149 -15.21 -24.89 1.32
N GLU A 150 -15.52 -24.85 2.62
CA GLU A 150 -16.80 -24.36 3.11
C GLU A 150 -17.04 -22.90 2.66
N MET A 151 -18.31 -22.55 2.41
CA MET A 151 -18.70 -21.21 1.95
C MET A 151 -18.18 -20.09 2.85
N SER A 152 -18.27 -20.25 4.18
CA SER A 152 -17.75 -19.32 5.18
C SER A 152 -16.23 -19.09 5.01
N THR A 153 -15.50 -20.18 4.79
CA THR A 153 -14.04 -20.15 4.58
C THR A 153 -13.68 -19.48 3.25
N LYS A 154 -14.44 -19.72 2.17
CA LYS A 154 -14.27 -19.04 0.87
C LYS A 154 -14.42 -17.53 1.01
N VAL A 155 -15.45 -17.07 1.72
CA VAL A 155 -15.71 -15.64 1.96
C VAL A 155 -14.57 -15.00 2.77
N LEU A 156 -14.12 -15.64 3.86
CA LEU A 156 -13.03 -15.11 4.69
C LEU A 156 -11.69 -15.04 3.93
N PHE A 157 -11.34 -16.07 3.15
CA PHE A 157 -10.14 -16.02 2.31
C PHE A 157 -10.22 -14.93 1.26
N THR A 158 -11.38 -14.77 0.62
CA THR A 158 -11.59 -13.70 -0.38
C THR A 158 -11.39 -12.32 0.25
N ALA A 159 -11.91 -12.10 1.46
CA ALA A 159 -11.71 -10.85 2.19
C ALA A 159 -10.22 -10.59 2.51
N ILE A 160 -9.48 -11.62 2.95
CA ILE A 160 -8.03 -11.52 3.20
C ILE A 160 -7.29 -11.14 1.92
N ILE A 161 -7.54 -11.85 0.81
CA ILE A 161 -6.86 -11.59 -0.47
C ILE A 161 -7.19 -10.17 -0.96
N PHE A 162 -8.44 -9.73 -0.83
CA PHE A 162 -8.86 -8.38 -1.19
C PHE A 162 -8.14 -7.30 -0.37
N LEU A 163 -8.06 -7.45 0.95
CA LEU A 163 -7.33 -6.53 1.83
C LEU A 163 -5.85 -6.48 1.50
N LEU A 164 -5.22 -7.63 1.29
CA LEU A 164 -3.81 -7.71 0.88
C LEU A 164 -3.60 -7.02 -0.47
N ASN A 165 -4.50 -7.26 -1.42
CA ASN A 165 -4.41 -6.68 -2.75
C ASN A 165 -4.56 -5.16 -2.74
N ILE A 166 -5.43 -4.60 -1.90
CA ILE A 166 -5.63 -3.16 -1.80
C ILE A 166 -4.50 -2.50 -1.02
N TYR A 167 -4.30 -2.93 0.22
CA TYR A 167 -3.45 -2.23 1.17
C TYR A 167 -2.02 -2.75 1.11
N PHE A 168 -1.78 -4.04 1.35
CA PHE A 168 -0.43 -4.58 1.43
C PHE A 168 0.37 -4.30 0.14
N VAL A 169 -0.21 -4.61 -1.03
CA VAL A 169 0.42 -4.33 -2.33
C VAL A 169 0.61 -2.82 -2.56
N GLY A 170 -0.37 -2.00 -2.19
CA GLY A 170 -0.28 -0.54 -2.33
C GLY A 170 0.88 0.07 -1.53
N TYR A 171 1.00 -0.31 -0.25
CA TYR A 171 2.11 0.12 0.61
C TYR A 171 3.45 -0.45 0.13
N LEU A 172 3.50 -1.72 -0.29
CA LEU A 172 4.71 -2.34 -0.82
C LEU A 172 5.26 -1.57 -2.02
N ILE A 173 4.38 -1.23 -2.98
CA ILE A 173 4.74 -0.42 -4.15
C ILE A 173 5.20 0.97 -3.74
N GLY A 174 4.52 1.61 -2.79
CA GLY A 174 4.91 2.92 -2.27
C GLY A 174 6.32 2.93 -1.66
N ILE A 175 6.69 1.87 -0.94
CA ILE A 175 8.03 1.70 -0.37
C ILE A 175 9.06 1.45 -1.49
N LEU A 176 8.78 0.53 -2.41
CA LEU A 176 9.68 0.16 -3.50
C LEU A 176 10.00 1.33 -4.44
N LEU A 177 8.99 2.14 -4.77
CA LEU A 177 9.13 3.22 -5.73
C LEU A 177 9.62 4.54 -5.11
N LYS A 178 9.88 4.58 -3.80
CA LYS A 178 10.27 5.81 -3.11
C LYS A 178 11.48 6.49 -3.79
N SER A 179 12.50 5.72 -4.17
CA SER A 179 13.69 6.23 -4.86
C SER A 179 13.48 6.62 -6.32
N PHE A 180 12.42 6.10 -6.95
CA PHE A 180 12.08 6.36 -8.36
C PHE A 180 11.13 7.54 -8.51
N ARG A 181 10.53 8.03 -7.41
CA ARG A 181 9.60 9.15 -7.47
C ARG A 181 10.33 10.38 -8.04
N PRO A 182 9.83 10.97 -9.14
CA PRO A 182 10.48 12.13 -9.74
C PRO A 182 10.55 13.25 -8.70
N LYS A 183 11.77 13.81 -8.50
CA LYS A 183 12.04 14.88 -7.54
C LYS A 183 11.44 16.22 -7.99
N ASN A 184 11.22 16.35 -9.30
CA ASN A 184 10.62 17.52 -9.90
C ASN A 184 9.16 17.18 -10.21
N LEU A 185 8.23 18.00 -9.71
CA LEU A 185 6.87 18.04 -10.21
C LEU A 185 6.95 18.47 -11.68
N VAL A 186 7.08 17.53 -12.61
CA VAL A 186 6.94 17.83 -14.03
C VAL A 186 5.48 18.02 -14.32
N VAL A 187 5.21 19.21 -14.78
CA VAL A 187 3.91 19.83 -14.75
C VAL A 187 3.88 20.67 -16.01
N GLU A 188 2.97 20.36 -16.92
CA GLU A 188 2.83 21.06 -18.20
C GLU A 188 1.57 21.93 -18.21
N THR A 189 1.73 23.21 -18.47
CA THR A 189 0.68 24.18 -18.73
C THR A 189 1.34 25.23 -19.62
N VAL A 190 0.85 25.34 -20.84
CA VAL A 190 1.23 26.37 -21.78
C VAL A 190 0.48 27.63 -21.37
N MET A 191 1.21 28.62 -20.86
CA MET A 191 0.70 29.99 -20.78
C MET A 191 1.61 30.87 -21.62
N GLU A 192 1.07 31.37 -22.72
CA GLU A 192 1.68 32.49 -23.46
C GLU A 192 1.33 33.76 -22.69
N VAL A 193 2.27 34.26 -21.89
CA VAL A 193 2.08 35.53 -21.18
C VAL A 193 2.73 36.64 -22.00
N PRO A 194 1.98 37.64 -22.51
CA PRO A 194 2.58 38.79 -23.16
C PRO A 194 3.38 39.60 -22.14
N PHE A 195 4.63 39.90 -22.49
CA PHE A 195 5.54 40.70 -21.67
C PHE A 195 4.94 42.09 -21.38
N LYS A 196 4.86 42.49 -20.11
CA LYS A 196 4.52 43.87 -19.74
C LYS A 196 5.57 44.47 -18.81
N SER A 197 6.53 45.13 -19.47
CA SER A 197 7.49 46.14 -19.00
C SER A 197 8.39 45.80 -17.80
N VAL A 198 9.69 46.05 -18.00
CA VAL A 198 10.70 46.16 -16.93
C VAL A 198 10.43 47.44 -16.13
N VAL A 199 10.27 47.33 -14.82
CA VAL A 199 10.40 48.46 -13.90
C VAL A 199 11.47 48.08 -12.87
N ASN A 200 12.53 48.87 -12.79
CA ASN A 200 13.64 48.70 -11.82
C ASN A 200 14.28 47.30 -11.81
N GLY A 201 14.59 46.74 -13.00
CA GLY A 201 15.41 45.53 -13.13
C GLY A 201 14.81 44.23 -12.56
N SER A 202 13.56 44.27 -12.09
CA SER A 202 12.85 43.13 -11.50
C SER A 202 11.66 42.74 -12.36
N LEU A 203 11.49 41.45 -12.61
CA LEU A 203 10.42 40.89 -13.45
C LEU A 203 9.16 40.65 -12.61
N TYR A 204 8.07 41.35 -12.89
CA TYR A 204 6.81 41.21 -12.16
C TYR A 204 5.80 40.35 -12.95
N TYR A 205 5.38 39.21 -12.37
CA TYR A 205 4.33 38.35 -12.91
C TYR A 205 3.01 38.58 -12.15
N LYS A 206 1.92 38.85 -12.87
CA LYS A 206 0.66 39.38 -12.31
C LYS A 206 -0.08 38.40 -11.37
N ASP A 207 0.13 37.09 -11.52
CA ASP A 207 -0.62 36.05 -10.80
C ASP A 207 0.18 35.32 -9.70
N PHE A 208 1.47 35.65 -9.50
CA PHE A 208 2.32 35.05 -8.47
C PHE A 208 2.74 36.09 -7.44
N ARG A 209 1.81 36.48 -6.57
CA ARG A 209 2.07 37.52 -5.54
C ARG A 209 2.95 37.08 -4.37
N ASN A 210 3.36 35.80 -4.24
CA ASN A 210 4.04 35.30 -3.02
C ASN A 210 4.98 34.09 -3.22
N SER A 211 5.44 33.80 -4.43
CA SER A 211 6.43 32.74 -4.67
C SER A 211 7.73 33.36 -5.16
N ASP A 212 8.84 33.05 -4.50
CA ASP A 212 10.18 33.55 -4.83
C ASP A 212 10.72 32.84 -6.08
N VAL A 213 10.10 33.16 -7.23
CA VAL A 213 10.40 32.53 -8.53
C VAL A 213 11.83 32.82 -8.97
N GLU A 214 12.38 33.97 -8.58
CA GLU A 214 13.79 34.35 -8.84
C GLU A 214 14.78 33.47 -8.08
N GLY A 215 14.48 33.05 -6.84
CA GLY A 215 15.33 32.12 -6.08
C GLY A 215 15.38 30.70 -6.66
N MET A 216 14.40 30.33 -7.48
CA MET A 216 14.31 29.02 -8.14
C MET A 216 14.93 28.99 -9.55
N LEU A 217 15.27 30.15 -10.10
CA LEU A 217 15.92 30.28 -11.41
C LEU A 217 17.40 30.54 -11.18
N ASP A 218 18.20 29.49 -11.36
CA ASP A 218 19.65 29.48 -11.18
C ASP A 218 20.32 30.74 -11.77
N LYS A 219 21.09 31.46 -10.94
CA LYS A 219 21.81 32.70 -11.27
C LYS A 219 22.89 32.42 -12.32
N LYS A 220 22.54 32.49 -13.61
CA LYS A 220 23.56 32.56 -14.67
C LYS A 220 23.04 33.17 -15.98
N ILE A 221 22.53 34.39 -15.96
CA ILE A 221 22.41 35.21 -17.18
C ILE A 221 22.66 36.68 -16.81
N THR A 222 23.94 37.06 -16.73
CA THR A 222 24.35 38.44 -16.97
C THR A 222 24.69 38.51 -18.46
N GLU A 223 24.05 39.45 -19.16
CA GLU A 223 24.31 39.84 -20.56
C GLU A 223 23.92 38.83 -21.65
N ILE A 224 22.63 38.79 -22.00
CA ILE A 224 22.21 38.55 -23.39
C ILE A 224 21.21 39.64 -23.76
N ASN A 225 21.70 40.71 -24.37
CA ASN A 225 20.86 41.61 -25.15
C ASN A 225 20.32 40.82 -26.36
N SER A 226 19.02 40.98 -26.63
CA SER A 226 18.34 40.59 -27.87
C SER A 226 18.21 39.09 -28.23
N ILE A 227 17.82 38.23 -27.30
CA ILE A 227 17.03 37.04 -27.67
C ILE A 227 15.86 36.95 -26.70
N SER A 228 14.65 37.18 -27.21
CA SER A 228 13.39 36.96 -26.49
C SER A 228 13.21 35.46 -26.23
N ALA A 229 13.94 34.93 -25.25
CA ALA A 229 13.76 33.58 -24.76
C ALA A 229 12.46 33.53 -23.96
N GLN A 230 11.37 33.11 -24.60
CA GLN A 230 10.13 32.75 -23.91
C GLN A 230 10.41 31.52 -23.03
N ARG A 231 10.62 31.73 -21.73
CA ARG A 231 10.67 30.62 -20.76
C ARG A 231 9.26 30.33 -20.27
N LYS A 232 8.74 29.16 -20.67
CA LYS A 232 7.52 28.56 -20.13
C LYS A 232 7.83 27.99 -18.74
N ILE A 233 7.37 28.64 -17.69
CA ILE A 233 7.44 28.13 -16.32
C ILE A 233 6.03 27.67 -15.95
N THR A 234 5.92 26.40 -15.57
CA THR A 234 4.64 25.78 -15.30
C THR A 234 4.44 25.52 -13.81
N PHE A 235 3.27 25.88 -13.28
CA PHE A 235 2.80 25.46 -11.95
C PHE A 235 1.44 24.75 -12.09
N ILE A 236 1.35 23.51 -11.58
CA ILE A 236 0.13 22.71 -11.44
C ILE A 236 -0.05 22.57 -9.95
N LYS A 237 -1.24 22.95 -9.51
CA LYS A 237 -1.75 22.66 -8.19
C LYS A 237 -1.94 21.14 -8.09
N ASP A 238 -1.40 20.54 -7.03
CA ASP A 238 -1.44 19.10 -6.81
C ASP A 238 -2.81 18.49 -7.14
N SER A 239 -2.80 17.34 -7.82
CA SER A 239 -3.93 16.41 -7.81
C SER A 239 -4.36 16.22 -6.35
N PRO A 240 -5.68 16.17 -6.03
CA PRO A 240 -6.13 16.14 -4.65
C PRO A 240 -5.36 15.10 -3.84
N ALA A 241 -4.99 15.44 -2.60
CA ALA A 241 -4.22 14.56 -1.74
C ALA A 241 -4.83 13.15 -1.78
N ASN A 242 -4.00 12.15 -2.10
CA ASN A 242 -4.36 10.74 -2.24
C ASN A 242 -5.11 10.31 -3.52
N ALA A 243 -5.28 11.15 -4.55
CA ALA A 243 -5.91 10.74 -5.82
C ALA A 243 -5.22 9.51 -6.45
N GLY A 244 -3.88 9.49 -6.44
CA GLY A 244 -3.11 8.34 -6.93
C GLY A 244 -3.35 7.04 -6.14
N MET A 245 -3.60 7.15 -4.83
CA MET A 245 -3.96 6.00 -4.00
C MET A 245 -5.29 5.42 -4.45
N TRP A 246 -6.32 6.27 -4.59
CA TRP A 246 -7.65 5.83 -5.03
C TRP A 246 -7.67 5.26 -6.44
N ILE A 247 -6.92 5.85 -7.39
CA ILE A 247 -6.74 5.28 -8.73
C ILE A 247 -6.18 3.86 -8.64
N GLY A 248 -5.14 3.67 -7.81
CA GLY A 248 -4.54 2.35 -7.61
C GLY A 248 -5.50 1.33 -6.98
N VAL A 249 -6.32 1.76 -6.00
CA VAL A 249 -7.36 0.90 -5.41
C VAL A 249 -8.37 0.47 -6.47
N LEU A 250 -8.91 1.43 -7.24
CA LEU A 250 -9.90 1.15 -8.28
C LEU A 250 -9.37 0.20 -9.35
N GLU A 251 -8.16 0.46 -9.88
CA GLU A 251 -7.53 -0.39 -10.90
C GLU A 251 -7.38 -1.83 -10.42
N ARG A 252 -6.86 -2.02 -9.21
CA ARG A 252 -6.70 -3.35 -8.62
C ARG A 252 -8.04 -4.04 -8.40
N THR A 253 -9.05 -3.34 -7.86
CA THR A 253 -10.40 -3.89 -7.70
C THR A 253 -11.03 -4.31 -9.03
N ILE A 254 -10.89 -3.49 -10.08
CA ILE A 254 -11.42 -3.83 -11.41
C ILE A 254 -10.70 -5.06 -11.97
N ILE A 255 -9.38 -5.17 -11.83
CA ILE A 255 -8.62 -6.35 -12.27
C ILE A 255 -9.10 -7.61 -11.54
N LEU A 256 -9.33 -7.56 -10.22
CA LEU A 256 -9.88 -8.71 -9.48
C LEU A 256 -11.23 -9.16 -10.05
N ILE A 257 -12.14 -8.21 -10.33
CA ILE A 257 -13.46 -8.49 -10.94
C ILE A 257 -13.31 -9.10 -12.33
N LEU A 258 -12.43 -8.55 -13.18
CA LEU A 258 -12.20 -9.06 -14.53
C LEU A 258 -11.61 -10.47 -14.53
N CYS A 259 -10.72 -10.79 -13.60
CA CYS A 259 -10.21 -12.15 -13.40
C CYS A 259 -11.34 -13.12 -13.00
N MET A 260 -12.25 -12.71 -12.12
CA MET A 260 -13.40 -13.52 -11.71
C MET A 260 -14.36 -13.82 -12.88
N ILE A 261 -14.61 -12.84 -13.73
CA ILE A 261 -15.46 -12.98 -14.94
C ILE A 261 -14.70 -13.67 -16.09
N ASN A 262 -13.40 -13.99 -15.90
CA ASN A 262 -12.51 -14.57 -16.90
C ASN A 262 -12.32 -13.68 -18.16
N SER A 263 -12.43 -12.36 -18.01
CA SER A 263 -12.23 -11.37 -19.08
C SER A 263 -10.85 -10.73 -19.02
N ILE A 264 -9.82 -11.54 -19.25
CA ILE A 264 -8.41 -11.12 -19.15
C ILE A 264 -8.08 -10.06 -20.22
N SER A 265 -8.69 -10.15 -21.41
CA SER A 265 -8.49 -9.18 -22.49
C SER A 265 -8.88 -7.75 -22.09
N SER A 266 -9.89 -7.59 -21.22
CA SER A 266 -10.32 -6.28 -20.72
C SER A 266 -9.28 -5.61 -19.82
N ILE A 267 -8.38 -6.38 -19.19
CA ILE A 267 -7.28 -5.82 -18.39
C ILE A 267 -6.34 -5.02 -19.31
N GLY A 268 -6.07 -5.50 -20.52
CA GLY A 268 -5.27 -4.79 -21.52
C GLY A 268 -5.85 -3.42 -21.88
N PHE A 269 -7.18 -3.31 -21.99
CA PHE A 269 -7.86 -2.04 -22.24
C PHE A 269 -7.67 -1.05 -21.10
N ILE A 270 -7.77 -1.48 -19.83
CA ILE A 270 -7.53 -0.61 -18.67
C ILE A 270 -6.09 -0.08 -18.66
N ILE A 271 -5.13 -0.95 -18.95
CA ILE A 271 -3.71 -0.56 -19.03
C ILE A 271 -3.50 0.48 -20.12
N ALA A 272 -4.06 0.24 -21.31
CA ALA A 272 -3.97 1.16 -22.44
C ALA A 272 -4.61 2.52 -22.14
N MET A 273 -5.82 2.53 -21.56
CA MET A 273 -6.49 3.77 -21.14
C MET A 273 -5.63 4.55 -20.13
N LYS A 274 -5.10 3.87 -19.11
CA LYS A 274 -4.28 4.50 -18.08
C LYS A 274 -3.01 5.12 -18.67
N ALA A 275 -2.33 4.42 -19.58
CA ALA A 275 -1.17 4.94 -20.29
C ALA A 275 -1.53 6.13 -21.20
N LEU A 276 -2.67 6.07 -21.91
CA LEU A 276 -3.14 7.14 -22.79
C LEU A 276 -3.38 8.45 -22.03
N THR A 277 -4.00 8.39 -20.85
CA THR A 277 -4.25 9.60 -20.04
C THR A 277 -2.98 10.31 -19.57
N ARG A 278 -1.85 9.61 -19.53
CA ARG A 278 -0.55 10.12 -19.05
C ARG A 278 0.50 10.24 -20.14
N PHE A 279 0.12 10.05 -21.40
CA PHE A 279 1.05 9.99 -22.52
C PHE A 279 1.99 11.21 -22.60
N LYS A 280 1.45 12.44 -22.42
CA LYS A 280 2.26 13.67 -22.42
C LYS A 280 3.31 13.72 -21.31
N GLN A 281 3.05 13.06 -20.18
CA GLN A 281 3.98 13.05 -19.05
C GLN A 281 5.13 12.05 -19.27
N PHE A 282 5.04 11.18 -20.29
CA PHE A 282 6.12 10.24 -20.61
C PHE A 282 7.32 10.88 -21.30
N ASP A 283 7.21 12.14 -21.72
CA ASP A 283 8.36 12.94 -22.15
C ASP A 283 9.38 13.12 -21.01
N ASP A 284 8.93 13.11 -19.75
CA ASP A 284 9.81 12.97 -18.60
C ASP A 284 10.12 11.48 -18.35
N LYS A 285 11.36 11.10 -18.70
CA LYS A 285 11.88 9.75 -18.49
C LYS A 285 11.74 9.27 -17.05
N SER A 286 11.97 10.14 -16.07
CA SER A 286 11.91 9.76 -14.65
C SER A 286 10.47 9.44 -14.21
N PHE A 287 9.50 10.23 -14.68
CA PHE A 287 8.09 9.93 -14.49
C PHE A 287 7.66 8.67 -15.22
N ALA A 288 8.08 8.48 -16.48
CA ALA A 288 7.76 7.31 -17.28
C ALA A 288 8.22 6.01 -16.60
N GLU A 289 9.48 5.97 -16.13
CA GLU A 289 10.04 4.82 -15.40
C GLU A 289 9.28 4.54 -14.10
N TYR A 290 9.04 5.57 -13.28
CA TYR A 290 8.25 5.47 -12.05
C TYR A 290 6.85 4.89 -12.31
N TYR A 291 6.15 5.44 -13.31
CA TYR A 291 4.81 5.04 -13.67
C TYR A 291 4.76 3.60 -14.21
N LEU A 292 5.70 3.23 -15.08
CA LEU A 292 5.75 1.93 -15.73
C LEU A 292 6.02 0.83 -14.69
N ILE A 293 7.08 0.98 -13.87
CA ILE A 293 7.45 0.00 -12.85
C ILE A 293 6.30 -0.18 -11.85
N GLY A 294 5.72 0.92 -11.37
CA GLY A 294 4.62 0.86 -10.41
C GLY A 294 3.37 0.20 -10.94
N SER A 295 2.97 0.54 -12.17
CA SER A 295 1.76 -0.03 -12.78
C SER A 295 1.96 -1.52 -13.07
N MET A 296 3.08 -1.91 -13.69
CA MET A 296 3.38 -3.32 -13.98
C MET A 296 3.38 -4.17 -12.72
N PHE A 297 4.04 -3.72 -11.65
CA PHE A 297 4.07 -4.44 -10.39
C PHE A 297 2.65 -4.57 -9.80
N SER A 298 1.87 -3.48 -9.76
CA SER A 298 0.47 -3.51 -9.28
C SER A 298 -0.40 -4.50 -10.04
N ILE A 299 -0.26 -4.54 -11.37
CA ILE A 299 -1.05 -5.41 -12.25
C ILE A 299 -0.69 -6.89 -12.03
N ILE A 300 0.61 -7.22 -11.93
CA ILE A 300 1.06 -8.60 -11.67
C ILE A 300 0.43 -9.11 -10.37
N PHE A 301 0.51 -8.35 -9.28
CA PHE A 301 -0.11 -8.74 -8.01
C PHE A 301 -1.63 -8.82 -8.10
N ALA A 302 -2.29 -7.91 -8.80
CA ALA A 302 -3.75 -7.95 -8.98
C ALA A 302 -4.20 -9.19 -9.77
N ILE A 303 -3.49 -9.56 -10.83
CA ILE A 303 -3.79 -10.77 -11.61
C ILE A 303 -3.61 -12.02 -10.76
N ILE A 304 -2.47 -12.17 -10.06
CA ILE A 304 -2.19 -13.32 -9.19
C ILE A 304 -3.31 -13.47 -8.14
N ASN A 305 -3.64 -12.39 -7.43
CA ASN A 305 -4.69 -12.40 -6.42
C ASN A 305 -6.07 -12.66 -7.03
N GLY A 306 -6.37 -12.15 -8.23
CA GLY A 306 -7.62 -12.38 -8.94
C GLY A 306 -7.83 -13.85 -9.31
N TYR A 307 -6.79 -14.52 -9.81
CA TYR A 307 -6.84 -15.96 -10.06
C TYR A 307 -6.94 -16.78 -8.77
N LEU A 308 -6.25 -16.39 -7.70
CA LEU A 308 -6.40 -17.05 -6.40
C LEU A 308 -7.86 -16.99 -5.90
N ILE A 309 -8.51 -15.82 -5.98
CA ILE A 309 -9.93 -15.70 -5.62
C ILE A 309 -10.77 -16.59 -6.53
N ARG A 310 -10.57 -16.54 -7.85
CA ARG A 310 -11.32 -17.38 -8.79
C ARG A 310 -11.22 -18.87 -8.45
N ASN A 311 -10.03 -19.35 -8.11
CA ASN A 311 -9.79 -20.74 -7.74
C ASN A 311 -10.46 -21.14 -6.42
N ILE A 312 -10.67 -20.21 -5.50
CA ILE A 312 -11.41 -20.47 -4.26
C ILE A 312 -12.91 -20.68 -4.55
N TRP A 313 -13.45 -19.99 -5.55
CA TRP A 313 -14.89 -19.99 -5.86
C TRP A 313 -15.32 -21.05 -6.87
N MET A 314 -14.49 -21.36 -7.86
CA MET A 314 -14.74 -22.42 -8.87
C MET A 314 -14.47 -23.81 -8.30
#